data_AF-A0A0P0W476-F1
#
_entry.id   AF-A0A0P0W476-F1
#
_cell.length_a   1.000
_cell.length_b   1.000
_cell.length_c   1.000
_cell.angle_alpha   90.00
_cell.angle_beta   90.00
_cell.angle_gamma   90.00
#
_symmetry.space_group_name_H-M   'P 1'
#
loop_
_entity.id
_entity.type
_entity.pdbx_description
1 polymer ?
#
loop_
_entity_poly.entity_id
_entity_poly.type
_entity_poly.pdbx_seq_one_letter_code
_entity_poly.pdbx_strand_id
1 'polypeptide(L)'
;MPRKERDSESSRRRRRRRQRSRSPSDSEEASDSSGSPRRSRSRNRRKSRRRDTPSSSDASDSQASDSGSDSGGRVRRRSGSRKKGEVTEEQIVEYMAKKAQKKAEKVAKKMKANAVSGYSNDSNPFGDPNLTEKFVWRKKIERDVSQGQKVDISVKGEKKKQRERMAEIEKVKKRREERAIEKAQHEEEMALLARERARAEFQDWEKKEEEFHFDQSKVRSEIRLREGRTKPIDVLLKNLNFSEEFDVELNEPYLVFKGLTVKEMEELRDDIKMHLDLDRESQINVKYWEALMVVCDWELGEARKRDALDRARVRGEEPPPDVLAEERGLHASIEGDVKDLLEGKTSTELEEMQSQIESQMRSGTAKVVEYWI
;
A
#
# COMPACT_ATOMS: atom_id res chain seq x y z
N MET A 1 -30.99 -54.57 -22.12
CA MET A 1 -29.73 -53.80 -22.02
C MET A 1 -28.58 -54.73 -22.31
N PRO A 2 -27.61 -54.28 -23.10
CA PRO A 2 -26.22 -54.32 -22.65
C PRO A 2 -25.60 -52.91 -22.66
N ARG A 3 -24.78 -52.69 -21.63
CA ARG A 3 -23.88 -51.55 -21.39
C ARG A 3 -22.50 -51.89 -21.98
N LYS A 4 -21.61 -50.88 -21.94
CA LYS A 4 -20.15 -50.88 -22.19
C LYS A 4 -19.80 -50.81 -23.68
N GLU A 5 -18.90 -49.94 -24.17
CA GLU A 5 -17.68 -49.39 -23.55
C GLU A 5 -17.45 -47.92 -23.93
N ARG A 6 -16.87 -47.17 -22.97
CA ARG A 6 -16.15 -45.92 -23.22
C ARG A 6 -14.69 -46.34 -23.30
N ASP A 7 -14.05 -46.10 -24.44
CA ASP A 7 -12.61 -45.94 -24.49
C ASP A 7 -12.23 -44.62 -25.13
N SER A 8 -11.21 -44.06 -24.50
CA SER A 8 -10.74 -42.70 -24.58
C SER A 8 -9.45 -42.66 -25.39
N GLU A 9 -9.47 -42.07 -26.58
CA GLU A 9 -8.25 -41.74 -27.32
C GLU A 9 -8.21 -40.24 -27.63
N SER A 10 -7.79 -39.47 -26.62
CA SER A 10 -7.32 -38.10 -26.80
C SER A 10 -5.84 -38.13 -27.22
N SER A 11 -5.62 -38.26 -28.53
CA SER A 11 -4.29 -38.13 -29.12
C SER A 11 -3.87 -36.65 -29.17
N ARG A 12 -3.10 -36.28 -28.15
CA ARG A 12 -2.30 -35.06 -28.06
C ARG A 12 -1.38 -34.94 -29.28
N ARG A 13 -1.60 -33.95 -30.16
CA ARG A 13 -0.56 -33.46 -31.08
C ARG A 13 -0.35 -31.97 -30.92
N ARG A 14 0.54 -31.65 -29.97
CA ARG A 14 1.22 -30.36 -29.82
C ARG A 14 1.97 -30.03 -31.11
N ARG A 15 1.58 -28.99 -31.85
CA ARG A 15 2.41 -28.36 -32.88
C ARG A 15 3.01 -27.07 -32.33
N ARG A 16 4.24 -27.20 -31.85
CA ARG A 16 5.17 -26.09 -31.64
C ARG A 16 5.56 -25.54 -33.03
N ARG A 17 5.29 -24.26 -33.31
CA ARG A 17 6.01 -23.53 -34.37
C ARG A 17 6.77 -22.37 -33.73
N ARG A 18 8.09 -22.50 -33.87
CA ARG A 18 9.16 -21.58 -33.49
C ARG A 18 9.24 -20.42 -34.48
N GLN A 19 9.50 -19.25 -33.91
CA GLN A 19 10.50 -18.22 -34.26
C GLN A 19 10.62 -17.66 -35.69
N ARG A 20 10.77 -16.33 -35.72
CA ARG A 20 11.44 -15.39 -36.66
C ARG A 20 10.51 -14.19 -36.89
N SER A 21 10.88 -12.91 -36.84
CA SER A 21 12.15 -12.18 -36.84
C SER A 21 11.80 -10.71 -36.49
N ARG A 22 12.43 -10.08 -35.48
CA ARG A 22 13.38 -8.95 -35.63
C ARG A 22 13.32 -8.19 -36.96
N SER A 23 12.91 -6.92 -36.91
CA SER A 23 13.56 -5.77 -37.56
C SER A 23 13.07 -4.44 -36.94
N PRO A 24 13.90 -3.37 -36.97
CA PRO A 24 13.80 -2.21 -36.08
C PRO A 24 13.30 -0.94 -36.79
N SER A 25 12.64 -0.04 -36.05
CA SER A 25 12.55 1.36 -36.47
C SER A 25 12.83 2.26 -35.27
N ASP A 26 13.96 2.91 -35.42
CA ASP A 26 14.47 4.07 -34.71
C ASP A 26 13.51 5.26 -34.88
N SER A 27 13.19 5.93 -33.78
CA SER A 27 12.53 7.24 -33.73
C SER A 27 12.75 7.78 -32.32
N GLU A 28 13.98 8.23 -32.09
CA GLU A 28 14.31 9.30 -31.16
C GLU A 28 13.35 10.49 -31.38
N GLU A 29 12.92 11.12 -30.29
CA GLU A 29 12.77 12.58 -30.11
C GLU A 29 12.18 12.80 -28.72
N ALA A 30 13.03 13.34 -27.86
CA ALA A 30 12.73 13.76 -26.51
C ALA A 30 11.87 15.04 -26.51
N SER A 31 10.85 15.10 -25.64
CA SER A 31 10.51 16.38 -25.00
C SER A 31 9.85 16.12 -23.66
N ASP A 32 10.66 16.37 -22.63
CA ASP A 32 10.27 16.75 -21.30
C ASP A 32 9.31 17.96 -21.34
N SER A 33 8.14 17.83 -20.71
CA SER A 33 7.48 18.98 -20.09
C SER A 33 6.46 18.55 -19.06
N SER A 34 6.91 18.58 -17.82
CA SER A 34 6.13 18.92 -16.63
C SER A 34 4.90 19.82 -16.92
N GLY A 35 3.72 19.39 -16.46
CA GLY A 35 2.50 20.15 -16.77
C GLY A 35 1.20 19.64 -16.16
N SER A 36 1.21 19.15 -14.92
CA SER A 36 -0.01 19.21 -14.08
C SER A 36 -0.06 20.60 -13.45
N PRO A 37 -1.02 21.48 -13.81
CA PRO A 37 -2.33 21.40 -13.15
C PRO A 37 -3.51 21.94 -14.00
N ARG A 38 -4.74 21.45 -13.73
CA ARG A 38 -5.91 22.33 -13.45
C ARG A 38 -7.18 21.53 -13.19
N ARG A 39 -7.45 21.45 -11.89
CA ARG A 39 -8.71 21.21 -11.22
C ARG A 39 -9.78 22.19 -11.73
N SER A 40 -10.63 21.79 -12.68
CA SER A 40 -11.80 22.55 -13.10
C SER A 40 -12.94 22.36 -12.09
N ARG A 41 -12.95 23.28 -11.11
CA ARG A 41 -14.08 23.54 -10.21
C ARG A 41 -15.31 24.00 -11.01
N SER A 42 -16.46 23.46 -10.61
CA SER A 42 -17.78 24.08 -10.57
C SER A 42 -18.39 24.62 -11.87
N ARG A 43 -19.57 24.10 -12.21
CA ARG A 43 -20.76 24.94 -12.40
C ARG A 43 -22.03 24.09 -12.36
N ASN A 44 -22.62 24.04 -11.15
CA ASN A 44 -24.05 23.86 -10.97
C ASN A 44 -24.80 24.85 -11.88
N ARG A 45 -25.52 24.35 -12.87
CA ARG A 45 -26.61 25.09 -13.51
C ARG A 45 -27.91 24.36 -13.22
N ARG A 46 -28.48 24.68 -12.07
CA ARG A 46 -29.92 24.57 -11.82
C ARG A 46 -30.63 25.46 -12.84
N LYS A 47 -31.49 24.88 -13.67
CA LYS A 47 -32.48 25.64 -14.45
C LYS A 47 -33.86 25.03 -14.21
N SER A 48 -34.45 25.47 -13.11
CA SER A 48 -35.89 25.48 -12.89
C SER A 48 -36.53 26.53 -13.81
N ARG A 49 -37.56 26.13 -14.57
CA ARG A 49 -38.65 26.95 -15.16
C ARG A 49 -39.61 25.93 -15.82
N ARG A 50 -40.68 25.50 -15.14
CA ARG A 50 -42.08 25.99 -15.27
C ARG A 50 -42.44 26.18 -16.76
N ARG A 51 -43.20 25.27 -17.37
CA ARG A 51 -44.68 25.17 -17.39
C ARG A 51 -45.33 26.49 -17.77
N ASP A 52 -45.51 26.68 -19.07
CA ASP A 52 -46.47 27.60 -19.67
C ASP A 52 -47.09 26.88 -20.87
N THR A 53 -48.34 26.48 -20.68
CA THR A 53 -49.31 26.23 -21.75
C THR A 53 -49.89 27.57 -22.18
N PRO A 54 -50.04 27.81 -23.49
CA PRO A 54 -51.13 28.67 -23.93
C PRO A 54 -51.92 28.08 -25.10
N SER A 55 -53.19 28.49 -25.08
CA SER A 55 -54.08 28.76 -26.22
C SER A 55 -54.67 27.55 -26.95
N SER A 56 -55.93 27.17 -26.71
CA SER A 56 -57.18 27.88 -27.08
C SER A 56 -57.43 27.92 -28.60
N SER A 57 -58.26 26.99 -29.05
CA SER A 57 -59.14 27.13 -30.21
C SER A 57 -60.41 26.34 -29.83
N ASP A 58 -61.44 27.03 -29.33
CA ASP A 58 -62.57 27.52 -30.15
C ASP A 58 -63.45 26.33 -30.58
N ALA A 59 -64.40 25.98 -29.72
CA ALA A 59 -65.81 26.39 -29.78
C ALA A 59 -66.61 25.64 -30.85
N SER A 60 -67.55 24.82 -30.37
CA SER A 60 -68.91 24.79 -30.91
C SER A 60 -69.73 23.88 -29.99
N ASP A 61 -70.36 24.57 -29.04
CA ASP A 61 -71.58 24.19 -28.36
C ASP A 61 -72.63 23.67 -29.36
N SER A 62 -73.18 22.49 -29.10
CA SER A 62 -74.48 22.07 -29.63
C SER A 62 -75.09 21.13 -28.62
N GLN A 63 -75.84 21.77 -27.72
CA GLN A 63 -76.75 21.15 -26.77
C GLN A 63 -77.88 20.40 -27.49
N ALA A 64 -78.27 19.31 -26.82
CA ALA A 64 -79.64 18.89 -26.60
C ALA A 64 -80.57 18.70 -27.81
N SER A 65 -80.95 17.44 -28.03
CA SER A 65 -82.36 17.06 -27.93
C SER A 65 -82.49 15.56 -27.72
N ASP A 66 -82.80 15.23 -26.47
CA ASP A 66 -83.61 14.07 -26.11
C ASP A 66 -84.93 14.12 -26.88
N SER A 67 -85.19 13.08 -27.67
CA SER A 67 -86.53 12.78 -28.15
C SER A 67 -86.65 11.27 -28.30
N GLY A 68 -87.18 10.64 -27.26
CA GLY A 68 -87.84 9.36 -27.41
C GLY A 68 -89.00 9.49 -28.41
N SER A 69 -89.02 8.61 -29.41
CA SER A 69 -90.27 8.03 -29.86
C SER A 69 -89.98 6.67 -30.46
N ASP A 70 -90.49 5.68 -29.74
CA ASP A 70 -90.99 4.43 -30.26
C ASP A 70 -91.65 4.61 -31.63
N SER A 71 -91.18 3.84 -32.60
CA SER A 71 -91.91 3.47 -33.80
C SER A 71 -91.22 2.26 -34.41
N GLY A 72 -91.87 1.11 -34.26
CA GLY A 72 -91.52 -0.16 -34.86
C GLY A 72 -91.38 -0.06 -36.37
N GLY A 73 -90.19 0.31 -36.83
CA GLY A 73 -89.75 0.10 -38.20
C GLY A 73 -89.25 -1.33 -38.34
N ARG A 74 -90.05 -2.20 -38.95
CA ARG A 74 -89.60 -3.50 -39.49
C ARG A 74 -88.34 -3.29 -40.33
N VAL A 75 -87.16 -3.45 -39.72
CA VAL A 75 -85.89 -3.51 -40.44
C VAL A 75 -85.90 -4.84 -41.19
N ARG A 76 -86.41 -4.76 -42.42
CA ARG A 76 -86.20 -5.74 -43.47
C ARG A 76 -84.71 -6.04 -43.52
N ARG A 77 -84.37 -7.26 -43.10
CA ARG A 77 -83.09 -7.90 -43.33
C ARG A 77 -82.82 -7.89 -44.83
N ARG A 78 -82.17 -6.84 -45.33
CA ARG A 78 -81.47 -6.88 -46.61
C ARG A 78 -80.20 -7.69 -46.40
N SER A 79 -80.38 -9.00 -46.43
CA SER A 79 -79.38 -9.98 -46.77
C SER A 79 -78.88 -9.67 -48.18
N GLY A 80 -77.81 -8.89 -48.26
CA GLY A 80 -77.13 -8.55 -49.50
C GLY A 80 -75.65 -8.53 -49.25
N SER A 81 -75.05 -9.72 -49.22
CA SER A 81 -73.64 -9.98 -49.50
C SER A 81 -72.64 -8.97 -48.89
N ARG A 82 -72.51 -8.97 -47.57
CA ARG A 82 -71.21 -8.62 -46.96
C ARG A 82 -70.26 -9.72 -47.36
N LYS A 83 -69.43 -9.42 -48.35
CA LYS A 83 -68.25 -10.17 -48.78
C LYS A 83 -67.67 -10.84 -47.54
N LYS A 84 -67.86 -12.15 -47.46
CA LYS A 84 -67.35 -13.05 -46.44
C LYS A 84 -65.84 -12.93 -46.53
N GLY A 85 -65.30 -11.94 -45.81
CA GLY A 85 -63.88 -11.66 -45.77
C GLY A 85 -63.23 -12.95 -45.32
N GLU A 86 -62.55 -13.58 -46.27
CA GLU A 86 -61.64 -14.67 -46.03
C GLU A 86 -60.78 -14.22 -44.85
N VAL A 87 -60.89 -14.93 -43.72
CA VAL A 87 -60.14 -14.59 -42.51
C VAL A 87 -58.68 -14.64 -42.93
N THR A 88 -58.07 -13.47 -43.07
CA THR A 88 -56.70 -13.39 -43.59
C THR A 88 -55.80 -14.13 -42.63
N GLU A 89 -54.78 -14.82 -43.14
CA GLU A 89 -53.81 -15.53 -42.31
C GLU A 89 -53.23 -14.61 -41.22
N GLU A 90 -53.08 -13.32 -41.53
CA GLU A 90 -52.69 -12.25 -40.60
C GLU A 90 -53.62 -12.12 -39.39
N GLN A 91 -54.95 -12.14 -39.57
CA GLN A 91 -55.91 -12.07 -38.46
C GLN A 91 -55.81 -13.28 -37.53
N ILE A 92 -55.52 -14.46 -38.09
CA ILE A 92 -55.32 -15.69 -37.31
C ILE A 92 -54.05 -15.57 -36.45
N VAL A 93 -52.95 -15.08 -37.05
CA VAL A 93 -51.68 -14.86 -36.34
C VAL A 93 -51.85 -13.83 -35.23
N GLU A 94 -52.53 -12.71 -35.49
CA GLU A 94 -52.76 -11.66 -34.50
C GLU A 94 -53.61 -12.16 -33.32
N TYR A 95 -54.68 -12.92 -33.60
CA TYR A 95 -55.50 -13.53 -32.56
C TYR A 95 -54.70 -14.51 -31.69
N MET A 96 -53.87 -15.35 -32.32
CA MET A 96 -53.00 -16.28 -31.62
C MET A 96 -51.94 -15.56 -30.78
N ALA A 97 -51.38 -14.45 -31.28
CA ALA A 97 -50.44 -13.62 -30.55
C ALA A 97 -51.08 -12.97 -29.31
N LYS A 98 -52.27 -12.35 -29.47
CA LYS A 98 -53.03 -11.79 -28.33
C LYS A 98 -53.39 -12.84 -27.29
N LYS A 99 -53.77 -14.06 -27.72
CA LYS A 99 -54.08 -15.18 -26.81
C LYS A 99 -52.83 -15.66 -26.06
N ALA A 100 -51.70 -15.77 -26.75
CA ALA A 100 -50.42 -16.14 -26.16
C ALA A 100 -49.93 -15.09 -25.14
N GLN A 101 -50.05 -13.79 -25.46
CA GLN A 101 -49.74 -12.69 -24.55
C GLN A 101 -50.60 -12.73 -23.28
N LYS A 102 -51.94 -12.85 -23.42
CA LYS A 102 -52.85 -12.98 -22.25
C LYS A 102 -52.52 -14.21 -21.40
N LYS A 103 -52.11 -15.32 -22.00
CA LYS A 103 -51.68 -16.51 -21.26
C LYS A 103 -50.38 -16.24 -20.50
N ALA A 104 -49.40 -15.59 -21.12
CA ALA A 104 -48.14 -15.24 -20.48
C ALA A 104 -48.32 -14.28 -19.30
N GLU A 105 -49.17 -13.26 -19.43
CA GLU A 105 -49.50 -12.34 -18.34
C GLU A 105 -50.17 -13.05 -17.15
N LYS A 106 -51.09 -14.00 -17.41
CA LYS A 106 -51.70 -14.80 -16.35
C LYS A 106 -50.69 -15.66 -15.61
N VAL A 107 -49.72 -16.25 -16.32
CA VAL A 107 -48.67 -17.05 -15.68
C VAL A 107 -47.69 -16.13 -14.93
N ALA A 108 -47.35 -14.97 -15.48
CA ALA A 108 -46.52 -13.97 -14.80
C ALA A 108 -47.12 -13.51 -13.47
N LYS A 109 -48.43 -13.20 -13.43
CA LYS A 109 -49.14 -12.86 -12.18
C LYS A 109 -49.10 -13.98 -11.15
N LYS A 110 -49.21 -15.25 -11.57
CA LYS A 110 -49.10 -16.42 -10.67
C LYS A 110 -47.67 -16.66 -10.16
N MET A 111 -46.67 -16.14 -10.86
CA MET A 111 -45.25 -16.29 -10.54
C MET A 111 -44.70 -15.08 -9.78
N LYS A 112 -45.54 -14.08 -9.45
CA LYS A 112 -45.16 -12.96 -8.57
C LYS A 112 -44.79 -13.53 -7.21
N ALA A 113 -43.54 -13.36 -6.82
CA ALA A 113 -43.01 -13.78 -5.52
C ALA A 113 -42.86 -12.56 -4.61
N ASN A 114 -42.83 -12.73 -3.29
CA ASN A 114 -42.64 -11.60 -2.37
C ASN A 114 -41.22 -11.03 -2.41
N ALA A 115 -40.23 -11.85 -2.79
CA ALA A 115 -38.84 -11.45 -2.92
C ALA A 115 -38.19 -12.18 -4.10
N VAL A 116 -37.28 -11.49 -4.79
CA VAL A 116 -36.47 -12.02 -5.88
C VAL A 116 -35.01 -11.85 -5.49
N SER A 117 -34.29 -12.95 -5.31
CA SER A 117 -32.87 -12.94 -4.93
C SER A 117 -32.56 -12.19 -3.62
N GLY A 118 -33.45 -12.29 -2.63
CA GLY A 118 -33.30 -11.66 -1.31
C GLY A 118 -33.78 -10.22 -1.23
N TYR A 119 -34.05 -9.58 -2.37
CA TYR A 119 -34.60 -8.23 -2.42
C TYR A 119 -36.12 -8.26 -2.58
N SER A 120 -36.79 -7.41 -1.81
CA SER A 120 -38.21 -7.12 -1.92
C SER A 120 -38.43 -5.81 -2.66
N ASN A 121 -39.68 -5.48 -3.03
CA ASN A 121 -39.99 -4.22 -3.72
C ASN A 121 -39.64 -2.97 -2.88
N ASP A 122 -39.70 -3.09 -1.56
CA ASP A 122 -39.38 -2.04 -0.58
C ASP A 122 -37.89 -1.99 -0.22
N SER A 123 -37.16 -3.11 -0.32
CA SER A 123 -35.72 -3.21 -0.07
C SER A 123 -34.96 -3.54 -1.37
N ASN A 124 -35.02 -2.62 -2.33
CA ASN A 124 -34.37 -2.78 -3.64
C ASN A 124 -33.20 -1.80 -3.82
N PRO A 125 -31.94 -2.27 -3.83
CA PRO A 125 -30.76 -1.43 -4.07
C PRO A 125 -30.76 -0.72 -5.43
N PHE A 126 -31.53 -1.20 -6.40
CA PHE A 126 -31.59 -0.63 -7.76
C PHE A 126 -32.76 0.35 -7.95
N GLY A 127 -33.57 0.60 -6.92
CA GLY A 127 -34.65 1.60 -6.97
C GLY A 127 -35.82 1.27 -7.90
N ASP A 128 -36.02 -0.01 -8.25
CA ASP A 128 -37.15 -0.47 -9.08
C ASP A 128 -38.38 -0.84 -8.19
N PRO A 129 -39.55 -0.20 -8.37
CA PRO A 129 -40.77 -0.50 -7.60
C PRO A 129 -41.41 -1.87 -7.92
N ASN A 130 -41.08 -2.49 -9.06
CA ASN A 130 -41.77 -3.67 -9.59
C ASN A 130 -40.87 -4.91 -9.65
N LEU A 131 -39.81 -4.98 -8.82
CA LEU A 131 -38.83 -6.07 -8.83
C LEU A 131 -39.46 -7.48 -8.68
N THR A 132 -40.53 -7.60 -7.91
CA THR A 132 -41.29 -8.85 -7.71
C THR A 132 -42.14 -9.26 -8.91
N GLU A 133 -42.40 -8.34 -9.84
CA GLU A 133 -43.26 -8.60 -10.99
C GLU A 133 -42.47 -9.21 -12.14
N LYS A 134 -43.03 -10.26 -12.72
CA LYS A 134 -42.35 -10.96 -13.81
C LYS A 134 -42.55 -10.23 -15.14
N PHE A 135 -41.45 -9.85 -15.77
CA PHE A 135 -41.44 -9.26 -17.11
C PHE A 135 -41.98 -10.23 -18.18
N VAL A 136 -42.95 -9.76 -18.97
CA VAL A 136 -43.50 -10.47 -20.13
C VAL A 136 -43.10 -9.72 -21.40
N TRP A 137 -42.27 -10.34 -22.22
CA TRP A 137 -41.81 -9.74 -23.47
C TRP A 137 -42.85 -9.91 -24.59
N ARG A 138 -43.88 -9.04 -24.60
CA ARG A 138 -45.04 -9.15 -25.50
C ARG A 138 -44.65 -9.20 -26.98
N LYS A 139 -43.72 -8.34 -27.41
CA LYS A 139 -43.19 -8.29 -28.79
C LYS A 139 -42.47 -9.58 -29.19
N LYS A 140 -41.79 -10.25 -28.25
CA LYS A 140 -41.16 -11.56 -28.52
C LYS A 140 -42.20 -12.66 -28.69
N ILE A 141 -43.22 -12.69 -27.84
CA ILE A 141 -44.32 -13.65 -27.96
C ILE A 141 -45.03 -13.48 -29.30
N GLU A 142 -45.30 -12.25 -29.70
CA GLU A 142 -45.87 -11.93 -31.02
C GLU A 142 -44.99 -12.44 -32.16
N ARG A 143 -43.69 -12.09 -32.17
CA ARG A 143 -42.74 -12.60 -33.18
C ARG A 143 -42.66 -14.12 -33.21
N ASP A 144 -42.57 -14.79 -32.05
CA ASP A 144 -42.46 -16.25 -31.97
C ASP A 144 -43.74 -16.93 -32.48
N VAL A 145 -44.92 -16.33 -32.24
CA VAL A 145 -46.19 -16.81 -32.78
C VAL A 145 -46.25 -16.62 -34.29
N SER A 146 -45.82 -15.46 -34.83
CA SER A 146 -45.74 -15.22 -36.27
C SER A 146 -44.77 -16.18 -36.98
N GLN A 147 -43.69 -16.58 -36.30
CA GLN A 147 -42.71 -17.54 -36.83
C GLN A 147 -43.10 -19.02 -36.60
N GLY A 148 -44.26 -19.29 -35.98
CA GLY A 148 -44.73 -20.66 -35.72
C GLY A 148 -43.93 -21.42 -34.65
N GLN A 149 -43.12 -20.73 -33.83
CA GLN A 149 -42.37 -21.37 -32.74
C GLN A 149 -43.29 -21.71 -31.56
N LYS A 150 -43.18 -22.95 -31.05
CA LYS A 150 -43.93 -23.42 -29.88
C LYS A 150 -43.38 -22.76 -28.61
N VAL A 151 -43.98 -21.65 -28.19
CA VAL A 151 -43.67 -21.01 -26.91
C VAL A 151 -44.32 -21.82 -25.78
N ASP A 152 -43.52 -22.54 -24.99
CA ASP A 152 -44.02 -23.16 -23.75
C ASP A 152 -44.25 -22.07 -22.68
N ILE A 153 -45.48 -21.57 -22.65
CA ILE A 153 -46.02 -20.60 -21.67
C ILE A 153 -46.71 -21.35 -20.52
N SER A 154 -46.33 -22.60 -20.23
CA SER A 154 -46.85 -23.32 -19.05
C SER A 154 -46.16 -22.85 -17.77
N VAL A 155 -46.90 -22.81 -16.65
CA VAL A 155 -46.34 -22.53 -15.31
C VAL A 155 -45.15 -23.45 -15.02
N LYS A 156 -45.21 -24.73 -15.42
CA LYS A 156 -44.12 -25.71 -15.22
C LYS A 156 -42.88 -25.35 -16.06
N GLY A 157 -43.06 -25.02 -17.33
CA GLY A 157 -41.97 -24.62 -18.23
C GLY A 157 -41.30 -23.33 -17.76
N GLU A 158 -42.08 -22.37 -17.28
CA GLU A 158 -41.55 -21.13 -16.70
C GLU A 158 -40.79 -21.34 -15.38
N LYS A 159 -41.29 -22.22 -14.49
CA LYS A 159 -40.57 -22.62 -13.27
C LYS A 159 -39.24 -23.33 -13.60
N LYS A 160 -39.22 -24.18 -14.63
CA LYS A 160 -37.99 -24.83 -15.12
C LYS A 160 -36.97 -23.79 -15.59
N LYS A 161 -37.38 -22.85 -16.46
CA LYS A 161 -36.53 -21.73 -16.92
C LYS A 161 -36.05 -20.84 -15.76
N GLN A 162 -36.86 -20.64 -14.72
CA GLN A 162 -36.43 -19.89 -13.54
C GLN A 162 -35.33 -20.64 -12.77
N ARG A 163 -35.48 -21.95 -12.56
CA ARG A 163 -34.45 -22.77 -11.91
C ARG A 163 -33.15 -22.77 -12.71
N GLU A 164 -33.23 -22.91 -14.04
CA GLU A 164 -32.06 -22.83 -14.94
C GLU A 164 -31.36 -21.47 -14.84
N ARG A 165 -32.11 -20.37 -14.88
CA ARG A 165 -31.57 -19.01 -14.68
C ARG A 165 -30.92 -18.82 -13.31
N MET A 166 -31.55 -19.31 -12.23
CA MET A 166 -30.98 -19.23 -10.88
C MET A 166 -29.67 -20.02 -10.79
N ALA A 167 -29.61 -21.22 -11.38
CA ALA A 167 -28.39 -22.02 -11.42
C ALA A 167 -27.28 -21.37 -12.26
N GLU A 168 -27.63 -20.67 -13.34
CA GLU A 168 -26.67 -19.89 -14.13
C GLU A 168 -26.14 -18.68 -13.35
N ILE A 169 -27.01 -17.95 -12.63
CA ILE A 169 -26.63 -16.85 -11.76
C ILE A 169 -25.68 -17.34 -10.65
N GLU A 170 -25.95 -18.49 -10.05
CA GLU A 170 -25.10 -19.10 -9.02
C GLU A 170 -23.70 -19.46 -9.57
N LYS A 171 -23.63 -20.03 -10.78
CA LYS A 171 -22.35 -20.27 -11.47
C LYS A 171 -21.58 -18.98 -11.77
N VAL A 172 -22.27 -17.91 -12.15
CA VAL A 172 -21.66 -16.59 -12.36
C VAL A 172 -21.17 -16.00 -11.04
N LYS A 173 -21.95 -16.14 -9.96
CA LYS A 173 -21.59 -15.69 -8.61
C LYS A 173 -20.33 -16.40 -8.11
N LYS A 174 -20.26 -17.72 -8.21
CA LYS A 174 -19.07 -18.51 -7.86
C LYS A 174 -17.82 -18.06 -8.64
N ARG A 175 -17.94 -17.85 -9.96
CA ARG A 175 -16.82 -17.32 -10.79
C ARG A 175 -16.42 -15.88 -10.48
N ARG A 176 -17.30 -15.09 -9.85
CA ARG A 176 -16.97 -13.74 -9.39
C ARG A 176 -16.25 -13.80 -8.06
N GLU A 177 -16.72 -14.64 -7.15
CA GLU A 177 -16.07 -14.89 -5.86
C GLU A 177 -14.66 -15.45 -6.06
N GLU A 178 -14.48 -16.46 -6.92
CA GLU A 178 -13.17 -17.03 -7.25
C GLU A 178 -12.20 -15.98 -7.82
N ARG A 179 -12.64 -15.19 -8.80
CA ARG A 179 -11.81 -14.10 -9.34
C ARG A 179 -11.54 -12.98 -8.34
N ALA A 180 -12.47 -12.71 -7.43
CA ALA A 180 -12.28 -11.72 -6.39
C ALA A 180 -11.22 -12.21 -5.37
N ILE A 181 -11.25 -13.49 -5.02
CA ILE A 181 -10.23 -14.11 -4.17
C ILE A 181 -8.88 -14.14 -4.87
N GLU A 182 -8.80 -14.60 -6.12
CA GLU A 182 -7.55 -14.63 -6.91
C GLU A 182 -6.96 -13.22 -7.08
N LYS A 183 -7.80 -12.22 -7.38
CA LYS A 183 -7.36 -10.83 -7.46
C LYS A 183 -6.87 -10.31 -6.10
N ALA A 184 -7.57 -10.62 -5.02
CA ALA A 184 -7.17 -10.20 -3.68
C ALA A 184 -5.84 -10.84 -3.26
N GLN A 185 -5.64 -12.12 -3.53
CA GLN A 185 -4.39 -12.83 -3.28
C GLN A 185 -3.24 -12.25 -4.11
N HIS A 186 -3.47 -12.03 -5.41
CA HIS A 186 -2.46 -11.42 -6.28
C HIS A 186 -2.13 -9.98 -5.85
N GLU A 187 -3.12 -9.19 -5.45
CA GLU A 187 -2.93 -7.83 -4.92
C GLU A 187 -2.15 -7.86 -3.61
N GLU A 188 -2.43 -8.81 -2.73
CA GLU A 188 -1.69 -9.03 -1.48
C GLU A 188 -0.24 -9.44 -1.74
N GLU A 189 0.01 -10.41 -2.63
CA GLU A 189 1.36 -10.82 -3.02
C GLU A 189 2.16 -9.66 -3.63
N MET A 190 1.55 -8.88 -4.53
CA MET A 190 2.19 -7.72 -5.12
C MET A 190 2.45 -6.60 -4.09
N ALA A 191 1.56 -6.40 -3.13
CA ALA A 191 1.76 -5.45 -2.04
C ALA A 191 2.87 -5.88 -1.09
N LEU A 192 2.98 -7.19 -0.80
CA LEU A 192 4.08 -7.74 -0.01
C LEU A 192 5.42 -7.53 -0.71
N LEU A 193 5.53 -7.88 -1.99
CA LEU A 193 6.76 -7.66 -2.78
C LEU A 193 7.12 -6.17 -2.89
N ALA A 194 6.12 -5.28 -3.05
CA ALA A 194 6.36 -3.84 -3.06
C ALA A 194 6.88 -3.33 -1.72
N ARG A 195 6.36 -3.85 -0.60
CA ARG A 195 6.82 -3.51 0.75
C ARG A 195 8.24 -4.02 1.01
N GLU A 196 8.56 -5.23 0.56
CA GLU A 196 9.90 -5.78 0.68
C GLU A 196 10.93 -4.97 -0.12
N ARG A 197 10.60 -4.60 -1.36
CA ARG A 197 11.44 -3.72 -2.17
C ARG A 197 11.65 -2.36 -1.51
N ALA A 198 10.57 -1.73 -1.03
CA ALA A 198 10.65 -0.44 -0.36
C ALA A 198 11.52 -0.49 0.91
N ARG A 199 11.48 -1.61 1.66
CA ARG A 199 12.35 -1.81 2.83
C ARG A 199 13.81 -1.93 2.43
N ALA A 200 14.12 -2.71 1.39
CA ALA A 200 15.49 -2.86 0.90
C ALA A 200 16.04 -1.53 0.38
N GLU A 201 15.25 -0.80 -0.42
CA GLU A 201 15.61 0.54 -0.88
C GLU A 201 15.86 1.49 0.29
N PHE A 202 14.99 1.49 1.31
CA PHE A 202 15.17 2.33 2.50
C PHE A 202 16.48 2.04 3.24
N GLN A 203 16.86 0.78 3.41
CA GLN A 203 18.14 0.41 4.03
C GLN A 203 19.34 0.86 3.20
N ASP A 204 19.27 0.72 1.88
CA ASP A 204 20.33 1.18 0.99
C ASP A 204 20.44 2.72 0.97
N TRP A 205 19.31 3.43 1.11
CA TRP A 205 19.30 4.89 1.27
C TRP A 205 19.86 5.33 2.62
N GLU A 206 19.50 4.64 3.71
CA GLU A 206 20.01 4.91 5.06
C GLU A 206 21.54 4.79 5.12
N LYS A 207 22.10 3.72 4.55
CA LYS A 207 23.56 3.54 4.46
C LYS A 207 24.24 4.63 3.64
N LYS A 208 23.65 5.02 2.50
CA LYS A 208 24.19 6.11 1.66
C LYS A 208 24.15 7.45 2.36
N GLU A 209 23.14 7.69 3.20
CA GLU A 209 23.05 8.92 4.00
C GLU A 209 24.14 8.95 5.09
N GLU A 210 24.38 7.83 5.77
CA GLU A 210 25.49 7.70 6.73
C GLU A 210 26.86 7.94 6.06
N GLU A 211 27.09 7.32 4.90
CA GLU A 211 28.31 7.50 4.11
C GLU A 211 28.45 8.96 3.62
N PHE A 212 27.35 9.60 3.21
CA PHE A 212 27.34 11.01 2.85
C PHE A 212 27.68 11.94 4.03
N HIS A 213 27.17 11.67 5.23
CA HIS A 213 27.52 12.44 6.43
C HIS A 213 29.00 12.29 6.81
N PHE A 214 29.56 11.10 6.60
CA PHE A 214 30.98 10.84 6.82
C PHE A 214 31.89 11.55 5.82
N ASP A 215 31.57 11.48 4.53
CA ASP A 215 32.29 12.23 3.49
C ASP A 215 32.19 13.74 3.71
N GLN A 216 31.01 14.23 4.07
CA GLN A 216 30.80 15.61 4.50
C GLN A 216 31.70 15.98 5.68
N SER A 217 31.82 15.09 6.68
CA SER A 217 32.67 15.33 7.84
C SER A 217 34.14 15.48 7.43
N LYS A 218 34.68 14.54 6.64
CA LYS A 218 36.05 14.59 6.13
C LYS A 218 36.34 15.89 5.37
N VAL A 219 35.49 16.22 4.39
CA VAL A 219 35.65 17.45 3.59
C VAL A 219 35.56 18.71 4.46
N ARG A 220 34.65 18.75 5.44
CA ARG A 220 34.54 19.88 6.38
C ARG A 220 35.78 20.00 7.26
N SER A 221 36.34 18.88 7.71
CA SER A 221 37.59 18.83 8.48
C SER A 221 38.78 19.33 7.66
N GLU A 222 38.90 18.92 6.40
CA GLU A 222 39.93 19.41 5.49
C GLU A 222 39.83 20.93 5.26
N ILE A 223 38.62 21.46 5.06
CA ILE A 223 38.40 22.89 4.90
C ILE A 223 38.81 23.65 6.17
N ARG A 224 38.39 23.19 7.35
CA ARG A 224 38.73 23.84 8.63
C ARG A 224 40.22 23.82 8.92
N LEU A 225 40.91 22.72 8.59
CA LEU A 225 42.35 22.60 8.76
C LEU A 225 43.09 23.61 7.87
N ARG A 226 42.65 23.77 6.61
CA ARG A 226 43.21 24.76 5.68
C ARG A 226 42.92 26.20 6.11
N GLU A 227 41.78 26.46 6.73
CA GLU A 227 41.39 27.78 7.24
C GLU A 227 41.95 28.12 8.62
N GLY A 228 42.62 27.18 9.30
CA GLY A 228 43.14 27.36 10.66
C GLY A 228 42.06 27.43 11.74
N ARG A 229 40.85 26.93 11.48
CA ARG A 229 39.73 26.85 12.44
C ARG A 229 39.53 25.42 12.93
N THR A 230 40.61 24.80 13.36
CA THR A 230 40.65 23.38 13.72
C THR A 230 39.71 23.07 14.88
N LYS A 231 38.78 22.15 14.65
CA LYS A 231 38.05 21.45 15.70
C LYS A 231 38.87 20.29 16.24
N PRO A 232 38.55 19.79 17.45
CA PRO A 232 39.18 18.60 18.02
C PRO A 232 39.23 17.40 17.07
N ILE A 233 38.11 17.09 16.38
CA ILE A 233 38.04 16.00 15.40
C ILE A 233 38.99 16.19 14.22
N ASP A 234 39.22 17.43 13.78
CA ASP A 234 40.09 17.72 12.63
C ASP A 234 41.55 17.36 12.97
N VAL A 235 41.97 17.56 14.22
CA VAL A 235 43.31 17.19 14.71
C VAL A 235 43.47 15.67 14.74
N LEU A 236 42.45 14.95 15.21
CA LEU A 236 42.45 13.47 15.22
C LEU A 236 42.50 12.90 13.80
N LEU A 237 41.71 13.43 12.88
CA LEU A 237 41.70 12.99 11.49
C LEU A 237 43.03 13.29 10.78
N LYS A 238 43.67 14.42 11.10
CA LYS A 238 45.00 14.75 10.58
C LYS A 238 46.05 13.73 11.05
N ASN A 239 46.01 13.34 12.33
CA ASN A 239 46.94 12.36 12.89
C ASN A 239 46.86 10.98 12.18
N LEU A 240 45.73 10.65 11.57
CA LEU A 240 45.58 9.45 10.73
C LEU A 240 46.07 9.66 9.28
N ASN A 241 45.69 10.78 8.66
CA ASN A 241 45.76 10.91 7.20
C ASN A 241 46.98 11.71 6.69
N PHE A 242 47.60 12.60 7.50
CA PHE A 242 48.51 13.62 6.96
C PHE A 242 49.63 14.04 7.91
N SER A 243 50.74 13.29 7.92
CA SER A 243 51.99 13.74 8.53
C SER A 243 52.68 14.86 7.72
N GLU A 244 52.48 14.94 6.39
CA GLU A 244 53.33 15.79 5.52
C GLU A 244 52.63 16.99 4.83
N GLU A 245 51.29 17.05 4.74
CA GLU A 245 50.63 18.11 3.94
C GLU A 245 50.36 19.42 4.71
N PHE A 246 50.25 19.37 6.05
CA PHE A 246 49.84 20.54 6.86
C PHE A 246 50.86 20.86 7.96
N ASP A 247 51.21 22.13 8.11
CA ASP A 247 52.14 22.67 9.12
C ASP A 247 51.45 22.88 10.49
N VAL A 248 50.80 21.84 11.01
CA VAL A 248 50.21 21.82 12.37
C VAL A 248 50.94 20.76 13.18
N GLU A 249 51.42 21.12 14.36
CA GLU A 249 52.14 20.23 15.26
C GLU A 249 51.32 18.94 15.51
N LEU A 250 51.92 17.79 15.20
CA LEU A 250 51.36 16.47 15.49
C LEU A 250 51.42 16.24 16.99
N ASN A 251 50.44 16.79 17.70
CA ASN A 251 50.27 16.53 19.13
C ASN A 251 49.75 15.11 19.32
N GLU A 252 50.16 14.49 20.43
CA GLU A 252 49.67 13.17 20.81
C GLU A 252 48.12 13.18 20.87
N PRO A 253 47.43 12.22 20.23
CA PRO A 253 45.98 12.28 20.02
C PRO A 253 45.17 12.51 21.30
N TYR A 254 45.63 11.97 22.43
CA TYR A 254 44.95 12.07 23.72
C TYR A 254 45.00 13.49 24.32
N LEU A 255 45.89 14.37 23.87
CA LEU A 255 45.97 15.75 24.34
C LEU A 255 44.80 16.61 23.85
N VAL A 256 44.13 16.19 22.78
CA VAL A 256 42.97 16.89 22.20
C VAL A 256 41.80 16.99 23.18
N PHE A 257 41.68 16.04 24.11
CA PHE A 257 40.63 16.04 25.12
C PHE A 257 40.85 17.06 26.24
N LYS A 258 42.10 17.51 26.44
CA LYS A 258 42.44 18.42 27.53
C LYS A 258 41.89 19.82 27.27
N GLY A 259 41.06 20.30 28.19
CA GLY A 259 40.48 21.65 28.13
C GLY A 259 39.16 21.74 27.37
N LEU A 260 38.64 20.64 26.85
CA LEU A 260 37.29 20.60 26.27
C LEU A 260 36.22 20.69 27.36
N THR A 261 35.14 21.38 27.05
CA THR A 261 33.93 21.34 27.88
C THR A 261 33.22 19.99 27.71
N VAL A 262 32.36 19.62 28.67
CA VAL A 262 31.56 18.39 28.60
C VAL A 262 30.78 18.29 27.29
N LYS A 263 30.21 19.40 26.80
CA LYS A 263 29.46 19.43 25.55
C LYS A 263 30.33 19.18 24.33
N GLU A 264 31.49 19.84 24.26
CA GLU A 264 32.43 19.63 23.15
C GLU A 264 32.99 18.20 23.14
N MET A 265 33.14 17.60 24.32
CA MET A 265 33.57 16.22 24.46
C MET A 265 32.47 15.22 24.05
N GLU A 266 31.19 15.53 24.32
CA GLU A 266 30.05 14.76 23.79
C GLU A 266 29.97 14.85 22.26
N GLU A 267 30.13 16.05 21.68
CA GLU A 267 30.19 16.23 20.22
C GLU A 267 31.36 15.46 19.61
N LEU A 268 32.55 15.55 20.23
CA LEU A 268 33.73 14.81 19.78
C LEU A 268 33.54 13.30 19.87
N ARG A 269 32.87 12.81 20.92
CA ARG A 269 32.54 11.39 21.08
C ARG A 269 31.64 10.89 19.96
N ASP A 270 30.61 11.65 19.62
CA ASP A 270 29.70 11.30 18.53
C ASP A 270 30.42 11.33 17.18
N ASP A 271 31.31 12.31 16.96
CA ASP A 271 32.17 12.37 15.78
C ASP A 271 33.13 11.16 15.70
N ILE A 272 33.81 10.79 16.79
CA ILE A 272 34.70 9.61 16.84
C ILE A 272 33.90 8.34 16.57
N LYS A 273 32.72 8.19 17.17
CA LYS A 273 31.86 7.03 16.95
C LYS A 273 31.45 6.90 15.48
N MET A 274 31.06 8.00 14.83
CA MET A 274 30.77 8.01 13.41
C MET A 274 31.97 7.54 12.57
N HIS A 275 33.20 7.96 12.92
CA HIS A 275 34.40 7.49 12.23
C HIS A 275 34.68 6.01 12.51
N LEU A 276 34.51 5.53 13.73
CA LEU A 276 34.67 4.11 14.05
C LEU A 276 33.70 3.22 13.26
N ASP A 277 32.46 3.68 13.06
CA ASP A 277 31.44 2.92 12.35
C ASP A 277 31.73 2.83 10.83
N LEU A 278 32.32 3.87 10.23
CA LEU A 278 32.45 4.04 8.77
C LEU A 278 33.89 3.91 8.22
N ASP A 279 34.93 4.28 8.98
CA ASP A 279 36.34 4.22 8.58
C ASP A 279 36.96 2.81 8.78
N ARG A 280 36.38 1.81 8.10
CA ARG A 280 36.81 0.41 8.20
C ARG A 280 37.82 -0.01 7.12
N GLU A 281 38.39 0.95 6.41
CA GLU A 281 39.30 0.69 5.28
C GLU A 281 40.64 0.09 5.72
N SER A 282 41.16 0.54 6.87
CA SER A 282 42.42 0.08 7.44
C SER A 282 42.20 -0.42 8.87
N GLN A 283 42.74 -1.59 9.19
CA GLN A 283 42.72 -2.10 10.57
C GLN A 283 43.45 -1.15 11.54
N ILE A 284 44.39 -0.34 11.05
CA ILE A 284 45.08 0.67 11.84
C ILE A 284 44.10 1.78 12.23
N ASN A 285 43.26 2.24 11.30
CA ASN A 285 42.24 3.27 11.57
C ASN A 285 41.22 2.76 12.60
N VAL A 286 40.76 1.51 12.44
CA VAL A 286 39.84 0.89 13.40
C VAL A 286 40.45 0.87 14.80
N LYS A 287 41.67 0.34 14.96
CA LYS A 287 42.35 0.32 16.27
C LYS A 287 42.57 1.71 16.85
N TYR A 288 42.89 2.69 16.00
CA TYR A 288 43.07 4.08 16.40
C TYR A 288 41.78 4.69 16.93
N TRP A 289 40.67 4.53 16.22
CA TRP A 289 39.37 5.03 16.65
C TRP A 289 38.84 4.28 17.88
N GLU A 290 39.06 2.96 17.98
CA GLU A 290 38.74 2.18 19.19
C GLU A 290 39.50 2.70 20.41
N ALA A 291 40.81 2.94 20.29
CA ALA A 291 41.61 3.50 21.37
C ALA A 291 41.14 4.92 21.76
N LEU A 292 40.83 5.76 20.77
CA LEU A 292 40.28 7.10 21.03
C LEU A 292 38.91 7.08 21.69
N MET A 293 38.06 6.11 21.36
CA MET A 293 36.77 5.94 22.02
C MET A 293 36.95 5.65 23.51
N VAL A 294 37.87 4.76 23.87
CA VAL A 294 38.18 4.45 25.28
C VAL A 294 38.66 5.69 26.03
N VAL A 295 39.60 6.45 25.44
CA VAL A 295 40.10 7.70 26.03
C VAL A 295 38.98 8.74 26.16
N CYS A 296 38.13 8.86 25.13
CA CYS A 296 37.03 9.82 25.12
C CYS A 296 35.98 9.48 26.19
N ASP A 297 35.59 8.22 26.33
CA ASP A 297 34.64 7.77 27.34
C ASP A 297 35.18 8.03 28.76
N TRP A 298 36.47 7.76 28.99
CA TRP A 298 37.15 8.05 30.26
C TRP A 298 37.17 9.55 30.58
N GLU A 299 37.70 10.37 29.66
CA GLU A 299 37.78 11.82 29.83
C GLU A 299 36.39 12.45 30.01
N LEU A 300 35.37 11.90 29.35
CA LEU A 300 33.98 12.37 29.48
C LEU A 300 33.40 12.03 30.83
N GLY A 301 33.68 10.83 31.35
CA GLY A 301 33.34 10.45 32.73
C GLY A 301 33.95 11.42 33.73
N GLU A 302 35.25 11.64 33.63
CA GLU A 302 36.00 12.56 34.49
C GLU A 302 35.52 14.02 34.36
N ALA A 303 35.21 14.48 33.14
CA ALA A 303 34.67 15.82 32.90
C ALA A 303 33.28 16.00 33.51
N ARG A 304 32.39 15.01 33.37
CA ARG A 304 31.05 15.03 33.98
C ARG A 304 31.11 15.01 35.49
N LYS A 305 32.01 14.22 36.07
CA LYS A 305 32.27 14.18 37.51
C LYS A 305 32.74 15.55 38.02
N ARG A 306 33.75 16.13 37.37
CA ARG A 306 34.27 17.46 37.73
C ARG A 306 33.18 18.54 37.65
N ASP A 307 32.39 18.53 36.57
CA ASP A 307 31.29 19.47 36.38
C ASP A 307 30.15 19.23 37.41
N ALA A 308 29.88 17.99 37.81
CA ALA A 308 28.92 17.69 38.88
C ALA A 308 29.40 18.19 40.25
N LEU A 309 30.70 18.00 40.57
CA LEU A 309 31.32 18.51 41.80
C LEU A 309 31.33 20.05 41.83
N ASP A 310 31.65 20.69 40.72
CA ASP A 310 31.65 22.15 40.60
C ASP A 310 30.23 22.71 40.71
N ARG A 311 29.24 22.06 40.06
CA ARG A 311 27.83 22.43 40.21
C ARG A 311 27.34 22.29 41.65
N ALA A 312 27.70 21.23 42.35
CA ALA A 312 27.36 21.01 43.76
C ALA A 312 27.99 22.10 44.65
N ARG A 313 29.29 22.38 44.45
CA ARG A 313 30.03 23.43 45.17
C ARG A 313 29.41 24.82 44.99
N VAL A 314 29.04 25.18 43.75
CA VAL A 314 28.44 26.48 43.45
C VAL A 314 27.04 26.62 44.04
N ARG A 315 26.27 25.53 44.11
CA ARG A 315 24.92 25.53 44.70
C ARG A 315 24.91 25.38 46.23
N GLY A 316 26.02 24.98 46.83
CA GLY A 316 26.07 24.59 48.25
C GLY A 316 25.32 23.29 48.53
N GLU A 317 25.11 22.45 47.52
CA GLU A 317 24.48 21.13 47.64
C GLU A 317 25.57 20.07 47.86
N GLU A 318 25.21 18.97 48.51
CA GLU A 318 26.10 17.80 48.60
C GLU A 318 26.23 17.16 47.21
N PRO A 319 27.44 16.78 46.77
CA PRO A 319 27.62 16.15 45.46
C PRO A 319 26.80 14.85 45.35
N PRO A 320 26.31 14.51 44.15
CA PRO A 320 25.48 13.32 43.96
C PRO A 320 26.14 12.07 44.55
N PRO A 321 25.38 11.20 45.25
CA PRO A 321 25.94 10.03 45.92
C PRO A 321 26.63 9.07 44.95
N ASP A 322 26.19 9.01 43.69
CA ASP A 322 26.79 8.19 42.65
C ASP A 322 28.23 8.65 42.32
N VAL A 323 28.45 9.98 42.25
CA VAL A 323 29.78 10.57 42.01
C VAL A 323 30.70 10.32 43.19
N LEU A 324 30.17 10.42 44.42
CA LEU A 324 30.91 10.08 45.65
C LEU A 324 31.20 8.58 45.77
N ALA A 325 30.31 7.73 45.27
CA ALA A 325 30.49 6.28 45.28
C ALA A 325 31.58 5.85 44.29
N GLU A 326 31.67 6.48 43.11
CA GLU A 326 32.74 6.23 42.15
C GLU A 326 34.11 6.70 42.67
N GLU A 327 34.21 7.84 43.38
CA GLU A 327 35.46 8.23 44.09
C GLU A 327 35.90 7.22 45.14
N ARG A 328 34.95 6.45 45.70
CA ARG A 328 35.24 5.40 46.67
C ARG A 328 35.52 4.04 46.01
N GLY A 329 35.08 3.84 44.77
CA GLY A 329 35.15 2.56 44.06
C GLY A 329 36.55 2.21 43.56
N LEU A 330 37.31 3.20 43.09
CA LEU A 330 38.74 3.05 42.81
C LEU A 330 39.52 3.92 43.79
N HIS A 331 40.24 3.30 44.73
CA HIS A 331 41.15 4.04 45.58
C HIS A 331 42.17 4.77 44.70
N ALA A 332 42.24 6.10 44.77
CA ALA A 332 43.25 6.91 44.06
C ALA A 332 44.71 6.45 44.30
N SER A 333 44.96 5.65 45.35
CA SER A 333 46.23 4.97 45.59
C SER A 333 46.58 3.93 44.53
N ILE A 334 45.57 3.20 44.01
CA ILE A 334 45.75 2.16 43.00
C ILE A 334 46.05 2.80 41.64
N GLU A 335 45.41 3.93 41.33
CA GLU A 335 45.65 4.64 40.07
C GLU A 335 47.12 5.02 39.89
N GLY A 336 47.77 5.52 40.95
CA GLY A 336 49.21 5.81 40.94
C GLY A 336 50.07 4.57 40.71
N ASP A 337 49.81 3.50 41.46
CA ASP A 337 50.53 2.22 41.32
C ASP A 337 50.36 1.60 39.93
N VAL A 338 49.14 1.66 39.38
CA VAL A 338 48.83 1.17 38.02
C VAL A 338 49.50 2.04 36.98
N LYS A 339 49.50 3.36 37.14
CA LYS A 339 50.20 4.27 36.22
C LYS A 339 51.70 3.98 36.20
N ASP A 340 52.35 3.91 37.36
CA ASP A 340 53.78 3.59 37.48
C ASP A 340 54.09 2.20 36.91
N LEU A 341 53.16 1.25 37.07
CA LEU A 341 53.28 -0.08 36.49
C LEU A 341 53.19 -0.04 34.95
N LEU A 342 52.30 0.76 34.37
CA LEU A 342 52.06 0.79 32.92
C LEU A 342 52.99 1.75 32.17
N GLU A 343 53.54 2.75 32.84
CA GLU A 343 54.42 3.75 32.26
C GLU A 343 55.70 3.13 31.67
N GLY A 344 56.05 3.51 30.44
CA GLY A 344 57.26 3.05 29.75
C GLY A 344 57.19 1.64 29.14
N LYS A 345 56.10 0.89 29.35
CA LYS A 345 55.89 -0.41 28.70
C LYS A 345 55.56 -0.28 27.22
N THR A 346 55.97 -1.29 26.46
CA THR A 346 55.64 -1.39 25.03
C THR A 346 54.24 -1.97 24.81
N SER A 347 53.64 -1.72 23.64
CA SER A 347 52.31 -2.25 23.29
C SER A 347 52.21 -3.77 23.45
N THR A 348 53.27 -4.51 23.11
CA THR A 348 53.31 -5.98 23.24
C THR A 348 53.32 -6.41 24.71
N GLU A 349 54.05 -5.72 25.57
CA GLU A 349 54.08 -6.00 27.02
C GLU A 349 52.73 -5.70 27.68
N LEU A 350 52.03 -4.66 27.22
CA LEU A 350 50.69 -4.32 27.68
C LEU A 350 49.66 -5.37 27.27
N GLU A 351 49.71 -5.87 26.04
CA GLU A 351 48.82 -6.95 25.55
C GLU A 351 49.07 -8.28 26.28
N GLU A 352 50.34 -8.63 26.55
CA GLU A 352 50.70 -9.79 27.35
C GLU A 352 50.16 -9.67 28.78
N MET A 353 50.30 -8.49 29.38
CA MET A 353 49.79 -8.20 30.71
C MET A 353 48.26 -8.28 30.76
N GLN A 354 47.56 -7.69 29.79
CA GLN A 354 46.12 -7.81 29.64
C GLN A 354 45.70 -9.28 29.58
N SER A 355 46.35 -10.07 28.71
CA SER A 355 46.06 -11.50 28.55
C SER A 355 46.28 -12.28 29.85
N GLN A 356 47.34 -11.94 30.59
CA GLN A 356 47.63 -12.54 31.90
C GLN A 356 46.56 -12.18 32.93
N ILE A 357 46.13 -10.92 32.99
CA ILE A 357 45.08 -10.43 33.90
C ILE A 357 43.74 -11.08 33.58
N GLU A 358 43.33 -11.11 32.31
CA GLU A 358 42.08 -11.74 31.88
C GLU A 358 42.06 -13.24 32.23
N SER A 359 43.19 -13.93 32.08
CA SER A 359 43.34 -15.33 32.49
C SER A 359 43.24 -15.51 34.01
N GLN A 360 43.83 -14.60 34.79
CA GLN A 360 43.72 -14.59 36.26
C GLN A 360 42.28 -14.31 36.74
N MET A 361 41.56 -13.40 36.06
CA MET A 361 40.16 -13.11 36.34
C MET A 361 39.28 -14.32 36.01
N ARG A 362 39.43 -14.94 34.84
CA ARG A 362 38.65 -16.13 34.44
C ARG A 362 38.90 -17.35 35.34
N SER A 363 40.13 -17.53 35.81
CA SER A 363 40.48 -18.61 36.74
C SER A 363 40.04 -18.36 38.18
N GLY A 364 39.53 -17.15 38.49
CA GLY A 364 39.15 -16.75 39.85
C GLY A 364 40.33 -16.63 40.81
N THR A 365 41.57 -16.57 40.29
CA THR A 365 42.80 -16.47 41.10
C THR A 365 43.24 -15.03 41.34
N ALA A 366 42.61 -14.06 40.68
CA ALA A 366 42.85 -12.64 40.93
C ALA A 366 42.52 -12.29 42.39
N LYS A 367 43.56 -12.08 43.21
CA LYS A 367 43.43 -11.81 44.65
C LYS A 367 42.78 -10.45 44.95
N VAL A 368 42.83 -9.52 44.00
CA VAL A 368 42.28 -8.17 44.12
C VAL A 368 41.58 -7.84 42.82
N VAL A 369 40.31 -8.24 42.72
CA VAL A 369 39.46 -7.93 41.55
C VAL A 369 39.36 -6.41 41.35
N GLU A 370 39.36 -5.65 42.45
CA GLU A 370 39.31 -4.17 42.44
C GLU A 370 40.57 -3.48 41.88
N TYR A 371 41.71 -4.18 41.77
CA TYR A 371 42.93 -3.61 41.17
C TYR A 371 42.88 -3.63 39.64
N TRP A 372 41.94 -4.37 39.04
CA TRP A 372 41.91 -4.68 37.61
C TRP A 372 40.56 -4.40 36.90
N ILE A 373 39.53 -3.94 37.63
CA ILE A 373 38.29 -3.38 37.04
C ILE A 373 38.56 -1.91 36.75
#